data_AF-A0A520LVB0-F1
#
_entry.id   AF-A0A520LVB0-F1
#
_cell.length_a   1.000
_cell.length_b   1.000
_cell.length_c   1.000
_cell.angle_alpha   90.00
_cell.angle_beta   90.00
_cell.angle_gamma   90.00
#
_symmetry.space_group_name_H-M   'P 1'
#
loop_
_entity.id
_entity.type
_entity.pdbx_description
1 polymer ?
#
loop_
_entity_poly.entity_id
_entity_poly.type
_entity_poly.pdbx_seq_one_letter_code
_entity_poly.pdbx_strand_id
1 'polypeptide(L)'
;GEDHPNVEDGVSFLRRINAGERPQMPETVVVVGGGDVAMDACRAALRLPGCKTVKVVYRRGPDEIPARKIELHHAQKEGIEFVYNTMQTGIADLGDSLTMQCVRTEAGPPDEDGRRSPVVVDGSAFEIPCGMVIAAVGQKGANEALDVAGLMDVDRVRTDFATMRTHDPKVFAAGDGAFGGSTIVMAMQHGQRAAYYVRAALESIDSPIPYRTPYRTRRVPVAQDLKWEQFALEEPKFHGVGKEPASFPEIEDTYDEATALREAARCYRCDAETGSTDYSVHHREDLFSMARTHPKDVDKHQAMLQKRLSPRDNPYPLERPASLDDLVFLPANLSRLVIDPYREACRIDIDLGPNLNLKQPFLISGLDDAPEEIRQAAWRAAAENGTGVISRCSPDGKLHWFQILEPGDSSNSSAAGIVQPWHKSLIKEDSFKDSRGLKGLGLADVEDIDDAVDFALSQEYDFLMLDSTGNFGAWREELEAQPRFDLLSETVAALRQRKKEEVLTLIFAGGVRSGTDAARLIAMGASIVTYGVTSAIAMGGEIHDGGIRWQSDRTPEERADGLKAILNANAGEASMMARCTGKTRLHNLEPEDLRSVTLATSSTTRVPVPGHNVTGQHGAL
;
A
#
# COMPACT_ATOMS: atom_id res chain seq x y z
N GLY A 1 -57.08 12.82 -5.55
CA GLY A 1 -57.30 14.14 -6.17
C GLY A 1 -56.05 14.59 -6.90
N GLU A 2 -55.49 13.74 -7.78
CA GLU A 2 -54.36 14.12 -8.62
C GLU A 2 -54.75 15.14 -9.69
N ASP A 3 -56.02 15.12 -10.12
CA ASP A 3 -56.61 16.09 -11.05
C ASP A 3 -57.02 17.42 -10.39
N HIS A 4 -56.68 17.64 -9.12
CA HIS A 4 -57.03 18.86 -8.43
C HIS A 4 -56.22 20.05 -9.01
N PRO A 5 -56.81 21.24 -9.24
CA PRO A 5 -56.12 22.36 -9.92
C PRO A 5 -54.80 22.83 -9.28
N ASN A 6 -54.65 22.64 -7.97
CA ASN A 6 -53.42 22.98 -7.22
C ASN A 6 -52.49 21.75 -7.04
N VAL A 7 -52.65 20.71 -7.85
CA VAL A 7 -51.74 19.58 -7.94
C VAL A 7 -51.10 19.64 -9.31
N GLU A 8 -49.79 19.84 -9.35
CA GLU A 8 -49.06 20.06 -10.60
C GLU A 8 -47.88 19.11 -10.73
N ASP A 9 -47.59 18.65 -11.95
CA ASP A 9 -46.37 17.93 -12.27
C ASP A 9 -45.14 18.84 -12.16
N GLY A 10 -44.06 18.35 -11.54
CA GLY A 10 -42.85 19.13 -11.29
C GLY A 10 -42.15 19.63 -12.55
N VAL A 11 -42.18 18.86 -13.65
CA VAL A 11 -41.56 19.28 -14.91
C VAL A 11 -42.33 20.42 -15.56
N SER A 12 -43.66 20.30 -15.55
CA SER A 12 -44.57 21.32 -16.07
C SER A 12 -44.45 22.63 -15.27
N PHE A 13 -44.43 22.52 -13.94
CA PHE A 13 -44.18 23.66 -13.04
C PHE A 13 -42.85 24.35 -13.38
N LEU A 14 -41.74 23.60 -13.36
CA LEU A 14 -40.41 24.15 -13.64
C LEU A 14 -40.32 24.78 -15.03
N ARG A 15 -40.95 24.18 -16.04
CA ARG A 15 -41.00 24.71 -17.40
C ARG A 15 -41.69 26.08 -17.46
N ARG A 16 -42.82 26.25 -16.78
CA ARG A 16 -43.54 27.55 -16.71
C ARG A 16 -42.70 28.62 -16.03
N ILE A 17 -42.09 28.28 -14.89
CA ILE A 17 -41.22 29.21 -14.17
C ILE A 17 -40.00 29.59 -15.01
N ASN A 18 -39.39 28.63 -15.69
CA ASN A 18 -38.27 28.91 -16.60
C ASN A 18 -38.69 29.72 -17.83
N ALA A 19 -39.95 29.62 -18.27
CA ALA A 19 -40.52 30.46 -19.33
C ALA A 19 -40.82 31.90 -18.86
N GLY A 20 -40.59 32.22 -17.59
CA GLY A 20 -40.71 33.58 -17.04
C GLY A 20 -41.94 33.79 -16.16
N GLU A 21 -42.81 32.79 -15.96
CA GLU A 21 -43.96 32.93 -15.08
C GLU A 21 -43.52 33.11 -13.62
N ARG A 22 -44.17 34.02 -12.89
CA ARG A 22 -43.96 34.27 -11.45
C ARG A 22 -45.31 34.28 -10.72
N PRO A 23 -46.00 33.14 -10.64
CA PRO A 23 -47.33 33.07 -10.05
C PRO A 23 -47.28 33.34 -8.53
N GLN A 24 -48.37 33.86 -8.00
CA GLN A 24 -48.58 33.91 -6.55
C GLN A 24 -48.80 32.49 -6.03
N MET A 25 -47.93 32.04 -5.15
CA MET A 25 -47.99 30.72 -4.54
C MET A 25 -48.75 30.76 -3.20
N PRO A 26 -49.39 29.64 -2.81
CA PRO A 26 -49.86 29.45 -1.45
C PRO A 26 -48.70 29.48 -0.44
N GLU A 27 -49.02 29.80 0.81
CA GLU A 27 -48.03 29.94 1.89
C GLU A 27 -47.19 28.67 2.11
N THR A 28 -47.85 27.51 2.03
CA THR A 28 -47.23 26.19 2.18
C THR A 28 -47.36 25.37 0.90
N VAL A 29 -46.23 24.96 0.34
CA VAL A 29 -46.14 24.07 -0.82
C VAL A 29 -45.54 22.73 -0.39
N VAL A 30 -46.11 21.62 -0.87
CA VAL A 30 -45.58 20.28 -0.63
C VAL A 30 -45.08 19.69 -1.93
N VAL A 31 -43.83 19.22 -1.95
CA VAL A 31 -43.22 18.54 -3.09
C VAL A 31 -43.10 17.05 -2.76
N VAL A 32 -43.65 16.19 -3.62
CA VAL A 32 -43.61 14.74 -3.45
C VAL A 32 -42.51 14.16 -4.33
N GLY A 33 -41.47 13.60 -3.74
CA GLY A 33 -40.31 13.08 -4.46
C GLY A 33 -39.00 13.32 -3.73
N GLY A 34 -37.90 12.78 -4.27
CA GLY A 34 -36.56 12.94 -3.67
C GLY A 34 -35.42 13.03 -4.67
N GLY A 35 -35.71 13.13 -5.97
CA GLY A 35 -34.69 13.31 -7.01
C GLY A 35 -34.36 14.78 -7.27
N ASP A 36 -33.47 15.03 -8.23
CA ASP A 36 -33.03 16.39 -8.58
C ASP A 36 -34.22 17.28 -9.00
N VAL A 37 -35.20 16.75 -9.74
CA VAL A 37 -36.44 17.50 -10.09
C VAL A 37 -37.20 17.97 -8.85
N ALA A 38 -37.22 17.18 -7.77
CA ALA A 38 -37.86 17.58 -6.53
C ALA A 38 -37.08 18.71 -5.83
N MET A 39 -35.74 18.68 -5.91
CA MET A 39 -34.87 19.74 -5.37
C MET A 39 -35.05 21.04 -6.15
N ASP A 40 -35.10 20.96 -7.48
CA ASP A 40 -35.34 22.12 -8.33
C ASP A 40 -36.73 22.71 -8.06
N ALA A 41 -37.76 21.86 -8.02
CA ALA A 41 -39.14 22.30 -7.80
C ALA A 41 -39.34 22.96 -6.43
N CYS A 42 -38.78 22.37 -5.36
CA CYS A 42 -38.95 22.93 -4.02
C CYS A 42 -38.22 24.27 -3.86
N ARG A 43 -36.99 24.38 -4.40
CA ARG A 43 -36.20 25.61 -4.38
C ARG A 43 -36.80 26.69 -5.27
N ALA A 44 -37.35 26.33 -6.43
CA ALA A 44 -38.08 27.26 -7.29
C ALA A 44 -39.37 27.75 -6.61
N ALA A 45 -40.15 26.86 -5.99
CA ALA A 45 -41.37 27.24 -5.28
C ALA A 45 -41.09 28.24 -4.14
N LEU A 46 -40.03 28.02 -3.36
CA LEU A 46 -39.65 28.91 -2.26
C LEU A 46 -39.25 30.32 -2.72
N ARG A 47 -38.81 30.48 -3.97
CA ARG A 47 -38.44 31.77 -4.56
C ARG A 47 -39.65 32.57 -5.06
N LEU A 48 -40.79 31.93 -5.28
CA LEU A 48 -41.95 32.58 -5.86
C LEU A 48 -42.72 33.40 -4.81
N PRO A 49 -43.38 34.50 -5.24
CA PRO A 49 -44.17 35.33 -4.34
C PRO A 49 -45.23 34.53 -3.59
N GLY A 50 -45.38 34.78 -2.29
CA GLY A 50 -46.39 34.14 -1.44
C GLY A 50 -45.96 32.86 -0.73
N CYS A 51 -45.00 32.12 -1.28
CA CYS A 51 -44.49 30.92 -0.64
C CYS A 51 -43.62 31.28 0.56
N LYS A 52 -43.90 30.69 1.73
CA LYS A 52 -43.09 30.85 2.94
C LYS A 52 -42.48 29.55 3.44
N THR A 53 -43.15 28.43 3.17
CA THR A 53 -42.71 27.12 3.63
C THR A 53 -42.85 26.10 2.53
N VAL A 54 -41.80 25.33 2.30
CA VAL A 54 -41.80 24.21 1.36
C VAL A 54 -41.41 22.95 2.11
N LYS A 55 -42.22 21.89 1.95
CA LYS A 55 -41.94 20.57 2.52
C LYS A 55 -41.72 19.56 1.41
N VAL A 56 -40.64 18.79 1.48
CA VAL A 56 -40.37 17.66 0.58
C VAL A 56 -40.77 16.37 1.31
N VAL A 57 -41.71 15.63 0.74
CA VAL A 57 -42.15 14.33 1.27
C VAL A 57 -41.50 13.21 0.48
N TYR A 58 -40.78 12.35 1.20
CA TYR A 58 -40.05 11.23 0.60
C TYR A 58 -40.33 9.92 1.33
N ARG A 59 -40.69 8.90 0.55
CA ARG A 59 -41.12 7.58 1.03
C ARG A 59 -40.01 6.69 1.62
N ARG A 60 -38.76 7.16 1.65
CA ARG A 60 -37.62 6.42 2.21
C ARG A 60 -36.80 7.29 3.15
N GLY A 61 -35.76 6.70 3.75
CA GLY A 61 -34.86 7.39 4.66
C GLY A 61 -33.93 8.41 3.97
N PRO A 62 -33.23 9.23 4.76
CA PRO A 62 -32.30 10.25 4.25
C PRO A 62 -31.12 9.64 3.48
N ASP A 63 -30.66 8.44 3.84
CA ASP A 63 -29.55 7.77 3.15
C ASP A 63 -29.94 7.22 1.77
N GLU A 64 -31.24 7.15 1.48
CA GLU A 64 -31.80 6.56 0.25
C GLU A 64 -32.37 7.62 -0.70
N ILE A 65 -32.18 8.91 -0.41
CA ILE A 65 -32.65 10.00 -1.28
C ILE A 65 -31.79 10.06 -2.55
N PRO A 66 -32.40 10.04 -3.76
CA PRO A 66 -31.64 9.94 -5.01
C PRO A 66 -31.02 11.25 -5.48
N ALA A 67 -31.44 12.40 -4.93
CA ALA A 67 -30.87 13.70 -5.28
C ALA A 67 -29.37 13.74 -5.02
N ARG A 68 -28.65 14.50 -5.86
CA ARG A 68 -27.22 14.76 -5.64
C ARG A 68 -27.03 15.43 -4.27
N LYS A 69 -26.01 14.97 -3.52
CA LYS A 69 -25.74 15.46 -2.15
C LYS A 69 -25.65 16.99 -2.06
N ILE A 70 -25.04 17.63 -3.07
CA ILE A 70 -24.91 19.10 -3.11
C ILE A 70 -26.26 19.79 -3.27
N GLU A 71 -27.17 19.26 -4.09
CA GLU A 71 -28.52 19.81 -4.30
C GLU A 71 -29.35 19.70 -3.01
N LEU A 72 -29.28 18.53 -2.36
CA LEU A 72 -29.94 18.31 -1.08
C LEU A 72 -29.42 19.26 0.01
N HIS A 73 -28.10 19.41 0.10
CA HIS A 73 -27.45 20.30 1.08
C HIS A 73 -27.86 21.77 0.88
N HIS A 74 -27.91 22.23 -0.36
CA HIS A 74 -28.34 23.60 -0.68
C HIS A 74 -29.83 23.81 -0.41
N ALA A 75 -30.68 22.82 -0.74
CA ALA A 75 -32.11 22.87 -0.38
C ALA A 75 -32.31 22.98 1.14
N GLN A 76 -31.57 22.22 1.94
CA GLN A 76 -31.61 22.29 3.40
C GLN A 76 -31.11 23.64 3.93
N LYS A 77 -30.01 24.18 3.38
CA LYS A 77 -29.51 25.53 3.73
C LYS A 77 -30.50 26.64 3.41
N GLU A 78 -31.37 26.45 2.42
CA GLU A 78 -32.46 27.38 2.09
C GLU A 78 -33.69 27.24 3.01
N GLY A 79 -33.69 26.27 3.94
CA GLY A 79 -34.76 26.08 4.91
C GLY A 79 -35.90 25.17 4.44
N ILE A 80 -35.69 24.39 3.38
CA ILE A 80 -36.67 23.39 2.93
C ILE A 80 -36.75 22.25 3.95
N GLU A 81 -37.98 21.92 4.37
CA GLU A 81 -38.24 20.88 5.35
C GLU A 81 -38.35 19.51 4.66
N PHE A 82 -37.61 18.51 5.13
CA PHE A 82 -37.68 17.14 4.59
C PHE A 82 -38.44 16.23 5.55
N VAL A 83 -39.51 15.62 5.03
CA VAL A 83 -40.34 14.65 5.74
C VAL A 83 -40.06 13.26 5.16
N TYR A 84 -39.02 12.63 5.69
CA TYR A 84 -38.60 11.28 5.30
C TYR A 84 -39.57 10.20 5.79
N ASN A 85 -39.39 8.98 5.28
CA ASN A 85 -40.14 7.80 5.70
C ASN A 85 -41.65 8.05 5.68
N THR A 86 -42.12 8.76 4.64
CA THR A 86 -43.49 9.24 4.53
C THR A 86 -43.98 9.05 3.10
N MET A 87 -45.06 8.30 2.94
CA MET A 87 -45.70 8.04 1.66
C MET A 87 -47.07 8.72 1.63
N GLN A 88 -47.34 9.47 0.58
CA GLN A 88 -48.65 10.05 0.31
C GLN A 88 -49.67 8.97 -0.05
N THR A 89 -50.88 9.06 0.51
CA THR A 89 -52.00 8.15 0.24
C THR A 89 -53.19 8.85 -0.42
N GLY A 90 -53.26 10.17 -0.34
CA GLY A 90 -54.37 10.93 -0.91
C GLY A 90 -54.22 12.45 -0.73
N ILE A 91 -55.15 13.18 -1.31
CA ILE A 91 -55.28 14.63 -1.17
C ILE A 91 -56.74 14.92 -0.85
N ALA A 92 -56.98 15.65 0.23
CA ALA A 92 -58.29 16.13 0.65
C ALA A 92 -58.40 17.63 0.36
N ASP A 93 -59.47 18.02 -0.32
CA ASP A 93 -59.83 19.41 -0.57
C ASP A 93 -60.80 19.88 0.53
N LEU A 94 -60.41 20.93 1.25
CA LEU A 94 -61.21 21.56 2.31
C LEU A 94 -61.76 22.93 1.88
N GLY A 95 -61.78 23.22 0.57
CA GLY A 95 -62.22 24.49 -0.02
C GLY A 95 -61.10 25.50 -0.08
N ASP A 96 -60.85 26.21 1.02
CA ASP A 96 -59.81 27.27 1.07
C ASP A 96 -58.40 26.71 1.37
N SER A 97 -58.27 25.40 1.57
CA SER A 97 -56.99 24.74 1.90
C SER A 97 -56.95 23.29 1.41
N LEU A 98 -55.73 22.79 1.17
CA LEU A 98 -55.47 21.42 0.75
C LEU A 98 -54.76 20.65 1.85
N THR A 99 -55.06 19.37 1.98
CA THR A 99 -54.39 18.52 2.95
C THR A 99 -53.87 17.27 2.27
N MET A 100 -52.57 17.01 2.39
CA MET A 100 -51.97 15.78 1.90
C MET A 100 -52.07 14.70 2.97
N GLN A 101 -52.76 13.62 2.66
CA GLN A 101 -52.89 12.45 3.50
C GLN A 101 -51.66 11.56 3.30
N CYS A 102 -51.06 11.14 4.41
CA CYS A 102 -49.79 10.42 4.43
C CYS A 102 -49.82 9.25 5.40
N VAL A 103 -48.92 8.30 5.21
CA VAL A 103 -48.58 7.23 6.14
C VAL A 103 -47.07 7.20 6.37
N ARG A 104 -46.63 6.69 7.52
CA ARG A 104 -45.21 6.41 7.76
C ARG A 104 -44.79 5.12 7.06
N THR A 105 -43.53 5.07 6.67
CA THR A 105 -42.92 3.91 6.03
C THR A 105 -41.64 3.47 6.74
N GLU A 106 -41.33 2.18 6.67
CA GLU A 106 -40.06 1.61 7.10
C GLU A 106 -39.37 0.88 5.95
N ALA A 107 -38.06 0.61 6.11
CA ALA A 107 -37.26 0.01 5.06
C ALA A 107 -37.47 -1.51 5.02
N GLY A 108 -38.12 -2.00 3.96
CA GLY A 108 -38.31 -3.42 3.69
C GLY A 108 -37.04 -4.12 3.19
N PRO A 109 -37.17 -5.37 2.70
CA PRO A 109 -36.05 -6.09 2.10
C PRO A 109 -35.52 -5.36 0.85
N PRO A 110 -34.21 -5.45 0.58
CA PRO A 110 -33.62 -4.93 -0.65
C PRO A 110 -34.10 -5.73 -1.87
N ASP A 111 -34.29 -5.04 -2.99
CA ASP A 111 -34.54 -5.63 -4.32
C ASP A 111 -33.24 -6.12 -4.98
N GLU A 112 -33.32 -6.61 -6.22
CA GLU A 112 -32.17 -7.10 -7.00
C GLU A 112 -31.09 -6.03 -7.23
N ASP A 113 -31.47 -4.75 -7.20
CA ASP A 113 -30.58 -3.59 -7.30
C ASP A 113 -30.09 -3.09 -5.93
N GLY A 114 -30.44 -3.78 -4.84
CA GLY A 114 -30.09 -3.45 -3.47
C GLY A 114 -30.93 -2.33 -2.84
N ARG A 115 -31.94 -1.79 -3.55
CA ARG A 115 -32.82 -0.72 -3.05
C ARG A 115 -33.91 -1.30 -2.16
N ARG A 116 -34.18 -0.67 -1.02
CA ARG A 116 -35.22 -1.15 -0.12
C ARG A 116 -36.60 -0.65 -0.54
N SER A 117 -37.57 -1.55 -0.53
CA SER A 117 -38.97 -1.21 -0.76
C SER A 117 -39.55 -0.55 0.49
N PRO A 118 -40.26 0.58 0.36
CA PRO A 118 -40.93 1.18 1.50
C PRO A 118 -42.14 0.33 1.93
N VAL A 119 -42.19 -0.05 3.20
CA VAL A 119 -43.30 -0.81 3.80
C VAL A 119 -44.12 0.13 4.67
N VAL A 120 -45.43 0.16 4.49
CA VAL A 120 -46.33 1.02 5.27
C VAL A 120 -46.38 0.55 6.72
N VAL A 121 -46.26 1.49 7.66
CA VAL A 121 -46.45 1.23 9.09
C VAL A 121 -47.95 1.35 9.41
N ASP A 122 -48.56 0.28 9.89
CA ASP A 122 -49.98 0.28 10.23
C ASP A 122 -50.33 1.30 11.33
N GLY A 123 -51.49 1.94 11.21
CA GLY A 123 -51.97 2.94 12.18
C GLY A 123 -51.20 4.27 12.16
N SER A 124 -50.31 4.48 11.19
CA SER A 124 -49.45 5.68 11.12
C SER A 124 -50.00 6.82 10.25
N ALA A 125 -51.28 6.79 9.92
CA ALA A 125 -51.91 7.80 9.07
C ALA A 125 -51.88 9.19 9.72
N PHE A 126 -51.50 10.21 8.94
CA PHE A 126 -51.49 11.60 9.37
C PHE A 126 -51.66 12.54 8.17
N GLU A 127 -51.83 13.82 8.46
CA GLU A 127 -52.16 14.85 7.48
C GLU A 127 -51.14 15.99 7.49
N ILE A 128 -50.79 16.50 6.31
CA ILE A 128 -49.90 17.65 6.11
C ILE A 128 -50.70 18.77 5.43
N PRO A 129 -51.05 19.86 6.13
CA PRO A 129 -51.71 21.02 5.55
C PRO A 129 -50.82 21.71 4.52
N CYS A 130 -51.40 22.08 3.37
CA CYS A 130 -50.72 22.75 2.27
C CYS A 130 -51.72 23.56 1.41
N GLY A 131 -51.22 24.35 0.48
CA GLY A 131 -52.07 25.01 -0.54
C GLY A 131 -51.78 24.53 -1.95
N MET A 132 -50.70 23.80 -2.16
CA MET A 132 -50.31 23.23 -3.44
C MET A 132 -49.45 21.99 -3.24
N VAL A 133 -49.62 21.01 -4.12
CA VAL A 133 -48.78 19.81 -4.19
C VAL A 133 -48.07 19.79 -5.55
N ILE A 134 -46.75 19.60 -5.54
CA ILE A 134 -45.94 19.41 -6.74
C ILE A 134 -45.46 17.96 -6.78
N ALA A 135 -45.90 17.20 -7.77
CA ALA A 135 -45.52 15.80 -7.95
C ALA A 135 -44.21 15.69 -8.76
N ALA A 136 -43.14 15.24 -8.11
CA ALA A 136 -41.80 15.04 -8.69
C ALA A 136 -41.33 13.58 -8.53
N VAL A 137 -42.18 12.63 -8.94
CA VAL A 137 -42.02 11.19 -8.71
C VAL A 137 -41.32 10.43 -9.85
N GLY A 138 -40.87 11.14 -10.88
CA GLY A 138 -40.17 10.58 -12.04
C GLY A 138 -40.92 10.84 -13.36
N GLN A 139 -40.32 10.41 -14.46
CA GLN A 139 -40.88 10.51 -15.81
C GLN A 139 -40.83 9.15 -16.48
N LYS A 140 -41.73 8.91 -17.45
CA LYS A 140 -41.71 7.75 -18.33
C LYS A 140 -41.67 8.19 -19.79
N GLY A 141 -40.96 7.45 -20.63
CA GLY A 141 -41.04 7.59 -22.07
C GLY A 141 -42.41 7.16 -22.57
N ALA A 142 -43.02 7.96 -23.43
CA ALA A 142 -44.26 7.62 -24.12
C ALA A 142 -44.14 8.01 -25.60
N ASN A 143 -44.29 7.03 -26.49
CA ASN A 143 -44.31 7.26 -27.93
C ASN A 143 -45.17 6.19 -28.61
N GLU A 144 -46.36 6.58 -29.05
CA GLU A 144 -47.33 5.67 -29.67
C GLU A 144 -46.80 4.99 -30.93
N ALA A 145 -46.06 5.72 -31.78
CA ALA A 145 -45.51 5.15 -33.01
C ALA A 145 -44.46 4.06 -32.74
N LEU A 146 -43.62 4.25 -31.71
CA LEU A 146 -42.64 3.24 -31.30
C LEU A 146 -43.29 2.06 -30.59
N ASP A 147 -44.35 2.30 -29.80
CA ASP A 147 -45.10 1.24 -29.11
C ASP A 147 -45.83 0.32 -30.11
N VAL A 148 -46.52 0.92 -31.09
CA VAL A 148 -47.14 0.17 -32.21
C VAL A 148 -46.09 -0.63 -33.00
N ALA A 149 -44.86 -0.12 -33.10
CA ALA A 149 -43.75 -0.83 -33.73
C ALA A 149 -43.10 -1.91 -32.83
N GLY A 150 -43.57 -2.10 -31.60
CA GLY A 150 -43.01 -3.05 -30.63
C GLY A 150 -41.62 -2.68 -30.13
N LEU A 151 -41.24 -1.40 -30.24
CA LEU A 151 -39.94 -0.87 -29.84
C LEU A 151 -39.94 -0.20 -28.47
N MET A 152 -41.06 -0.20 -27.76
CA MET A 152 -41.18 0.30 -26.39
C MET A 152 -41.25 -0.86 -25.38
N ASP A 153 -40.61 -0.66 -24.25
CA ASP A 153 -40.95 -1.31 -22.98
C ASP A 153 -41.99 -0.44 -22.24
N VAL A 154 -42.32 -0.79 -20.99
CA VAL A 154 -43.36 -0.11 -20.19
C VAL A 154 -43.08 1.40 -20.03
N ASP A 155 -41.81 1.80 -19.98
CA ASP A 155 -41.40 3.15 -19.61
C ASP A 155 -40.29 3.76 -20.50
N ARG A 156 -39.80 3.06 -21.54
CA ARG A 156 -38.65 3.48 -22.36
C ARG A 156 -38.55 2.71 -23.68
N VAL A 157 -37.71 3.16 -24.60
CA VAL A 157 -37.40 2.47 -25.86
C VAL A 157 -36.57 1.22 -25.59
N ARG A 158 -37.06 0.05 -26.01
CA ARG A 158 -36.37 -1.24 -25.90
C ARG A 158 -35.10 -1.25 -26.74
N THR A 159 -33.96 -1.20 -26.06
CA THR A 159 -32.64 -1.02 -26.70
C THR A 159 -31.56 -1.82 -25.97
N ASP A 160 -30.65 -2.45 -26.71
CA ASP A 160 -29.46 -3.08 -26.15
C ASP A 160 -28.36 -2.04 -25.88
N PHE A 161 -27.82 -1.99 -24.66
CA PHE A 161 -26.74 -1.08 -24.30
C PHE A 161 -25.41 -1.41 -25.00
N ALA A 162 -25.17 -2.68 -25.33
CA ALA A 162 -23.92 -3.11 -25.96
C ALA A 162 -23.81 -2.56 -27.40
N THR A 163 -24.91 -2.53 -28.14
CA THR A 163 -24.96 -2.10 -29.55
C THR A 163 -25.69 -0.78 -29.78
N MET A 164 -26.41 -0.28 -28.78
CA MET A 164 -27.35 0.86 -28.87
C MET A 164 -28.50 0.64 -29.87
N ARG A 165 -28.70 -0.59 -30.35
CA ARG A 165 -29.73 -0.95 -31.33
C ARG A 165 -31.02 -1.41 -30.64
N THR A 166 -32.13 -1.11 -31.29
CA THR A 166 -33.42 -1.72 -30.97
C THR A 166 -33.58 -3.06 -31.71
N HIS A 167 -34.74 -3.70 -31.61
CA HIS A 167 -35.06 -4.87 -32.44
C HIS A 167 -35.10 -4.53 -33.95
N ASP A 168 -35.47 -3.29 -34.32
CA ASP A 168 -35.29 -2.84 -35.71
C ASP A 168 -33.80 -2.46 -35.92
N PRO A 169 -33.07 -3.13 -36.84
CA PRO A 169 -31.66 -2.88 -37.06
C PRO A 169 -31.34 -1.46 -37.59
N LYS A 170 -32.35 -0.73 -38.05
CA LYS A 170 -32.22 0.66 -38.53
C LYS A 170 -32.49 1.70 -37.43
N VAL A 171 -33.00 1.28 -36.28
CA VAL A 171 -33.38 2.19 -35.19
C VAL A 171 -32.44 1.99 -34.00
N PHE A 172 -31.89 3.11 -33.55
CA PHE A 172 -30.98 3.21 -32.41
C PHE A 172 -31.59 4.17 -31.39
N ALA A 173 -31.31 3.95 -30.10
CA ALA A 173 -31.76 4.84 -29.05
C ALA A 173 -30.66 5.14 -28.03
N ALA A 174 -30.73 6.32 -27.42
CA ALA A 174 -29.73 6.84 -26.50
C ALA A 174 -30.38 7.77 -25.47
N GLY A 175 -29.65 8.08 -24.40
CA GLY A 175 -30.11 8.97 -23.33
C GLY A 175 -31.22 8.36 -22.48
N ASP A 176 -31.95 9.22 -21.77
CA ASP A 176 -32.90 8.82 -20.73
C ASP A 176 -34.10 8.04 -21.30
N GLY A 177 -34.53 8.37 -22.52
CA GLY A 177 -35.60 7.67 -23.21
C GLY A 177 -35.28 6.21 -23.58
N ALA A 178 -34.02 5.79 -23.51
CA ALA A 178 -33.57 4.43 -23.77
C ALA A 178 -33.09 3.69 -22.51
N PHE A 179 -32.45 4.40 -21.58
CA PHE A 179 -31.77 3.79 -20.43
C PHE A 179 -32.20 4.33 -19.06
N GLY A 180 -33.24 5.18 -19.02
CA GLY A 180 -33.77 5.78 -17.79
C GLY A 180 -33.04 7.06 -17.38
N GLY A 181 -33.64 7.81 -16.45
CA GLY A 181 -33.15 9.10 -15.98
C GLY A 181 -31.70 9.06 -15.50
N SER A 182 -30.86 9.94 -16.06
CA SER A 182 -29.42 9.99 -15.78
C SER A 182 -28.91 11.43 -15.78
N THR A 183 -27.59 11.61 -15.67
CA THR A 183 -26.96 12.94 -15.79
C THR A 183 -26.79 13.33 -17.26
N ILE A 184 -26.72 14.63 -17.54
CA ILE A 184 -26.50 15.13 -18.92
C ILE A 184 -25.26 14.54 -19.58
N VAL A 185 -24.19 14.30 -18.80
CA VAL A 185 -22.94 13.70 -19.30
C VAL A 185 -23.12 12.22 -19.70
N MET A 186 -23.99 11.48 -19.01
CA MET A 186 -24.33 10.11 -19.38
C MET A 186 -25.15 10.09 -20.68
N ALA A 187 -26.12 11.00 -20.83
CA ALA A 187 -26.86 11.13 -22.08
C ALA A 187 -25.94 11.49 -23.27
N MET A 188 -24.98 12.40 -23.06
CA MET A 188 -23.95 12.71 -24.06
C MET A 188 -23.09 11.48 -24.41
N GLN A 189 -22.67 10.70 -23.41
CA GLN A 189 -21.94 9.45 -23.63
C GLN A 189 -22.76 8.46 -24.46
N HIS A 190 -24.04 8.28 -24.15
CA HIS A 190 -24.94 7.41 -24.94
C HIS A 190 -25.04 7.91 -26.38
N GLY A 191 -25.14 9.22 -26.60
CA GLY A 191 -25.16 9.82 -27.93
C GLY A 191 -23.88 9.53 -28.73
N GLN A 192 -22.70 9.70 -28.14
CA GLN A 192 -21.44 9.35 -28.80
C GLN A 192 -21.35 7.86 -29.15
N ARG A 193 -21.78 7.01 -28.23
CA ARG A 193 -21.81 5.55 -28.42
C ARG A 193 -22.78 5.15 -29.53
N ALA A 194 -23.98 5.72 -29.56
CA ALA A 194 -24.96 5.48 -30.62
C ALA A 194 -24.44 5.95 -31.97
N ALA A 195 -23.81 7.13 -32.05
CA ALA A 195 -23.21 7.64 -33.28
C ALA A 195 -22.13 6.69 -33.86
N TYR A 196 -21.31 6.08 -33.00
CA TYR A 196 -20.33 5.08 -33.41
C TYR A 196 -20.99 3.87 -34.10
N TYR A 197 -22.05 3.31 -33.51
CA TYR A 197 -22.72 2.13 -34.06
C TYR A 197 -23.64 2.45 -35.25
N VAL A 198 -24.24 3.64 -35.29
CA VAL A 198 -24.95 4.15 -36.47
C VAL A 198 -23.98 4.26 -37.64
N ARG A 199 -22.80 4.84 -37.42
CA ARG A 199 -21.75 4.93 -38.44
C ARG A 199 -21.32 3.55 -38.93
N ALA A 200 -21.04 2.62 -38.02
CA ALA A 200 -20.69 1.25 -38.40
C ALA A 200 -21.78 0.58 -39.26
N ALA A 201 -23.06 0.79 -38.93
CA ALA A 201 -24.17 0.28 -39.72
C ALA A 201 -24.23 0.89 -41.13
N LEU A 202 -24.04 2.20 -41.25
CA LEU A 202 -23.99 2.90 -42.55
C LEU A 202 -22.79 2.46 -43.40
N GLU A 203 -21.68 2.11 -42.77
CA GLU A 203 -20.48 1.56 -43.43
C GLU A 203 -20.58 0.05 -43.69
N SER A 204 -21.72 -0.58 -43.40
CA SER A 204 -21.96 -2.03 -43.55
C SER A 204 -20.94 -2.90 -42.79
N ILE A 205 -20.52 -2.43 -41.60
CA ILE A 205 -19.67 -3.18 -40.67
C ILE A 205 -20.59 -3.96 -39.74
N ASP A 206 -20.75 -5.26 -40.00
CA ASP A 206 -21.65 -6.13 -39.22
C ASP A 206 -21.20 -6.34 -37.78
N SER A 207 -19.89 -6.35 -37.53
CA SER A 207 -19.28 -6.59 -36.21
C SER A 207 -18.24 -5.52 -35.88
N PRO A 208 -18.67 -4.29 -35.56
CA PRO A 208 -17.75 -3.23 -35.17
C PRO A 208 -17.08 -3.58 -33.83
N ILE A 209 -15.86 -3.10 -33.66
CA ILE A 209 -15.15 -3.21 -32.39
C ILE A 209 -16.01 -2.54 -31.30
N PRO A 210 -16.14 -3.12 -30.09
CA PRO A 210 -16.92 -2.49 -29.03
C PRO A 210 -16.49 -1.06 -28.77
N TYR A 211 -17.46 -0.14 -28.69
CA TYR A 211 -17.18 1.28 -28.47
C TYR A 211 -16.32 1.48 -27.22
N ARG A 212 -15.21 2.20 -27.39
CA ARG A 212 -14.33 2.64 -26.31
C ARG A 212 -14.38 4.17 -26.24
N THR A 213 -14.47 4.71 -25.03
CA THR A 213 -14.46 6.16 -24.80
C THR A 213 -13.22 6.78 -25.47
N PRO A 214 -13.39 7.63 -26.49
CA PRO A 214 -12.28 8.18 -27.25
C PRO A 214 -11.53 9.19 -26.37
N TYR A 215 -10.23 8.93 -26.18
CA TYR A 215 -9.25 9.76 -25.46
C TYR A 215 -9.50 9.99 -23.96
N ARG A 216 -8.63 9.40 -23.13
CA ARG A 216 -8.28 9.97 -21.83
C ARG A 216 -7.20 11.02 -22.07
N THR A 217 -7.33 12.21 -21.50
CA THR A 217 -6.36 13.32 -21.53
C THR A 217 -5.04 12.95 -20.82
N ARG A 218 -4.31 11.96 -21.36
CA ARG A 218 -3.14 11.34 -20.71
C ARG A 218 -1.81 12.09 -20.94
N ARG A 219 -1.83 13.33 -21.45
CA ARG A 219 -0.61 14.06 -21.84
C ARG A 219 -0.52 15.48 -21.27
N VAL A 220 -1.19 15.74 -20.16
CA VAL A 220 -0.97 17.00 -19.41
C VAL A 220 -0.01 16.69 -18.25
N PRO A 221 1.06 17.46 -18.05
CA PRO A 221 1.90 17.37 -16.86
C PRO A 221 1.07 17.39 -15.58
N VAL A 222 1.48 16.64 -14.57
CA VAL A 222 0.83 16.65 -13.25
C VAL A 222 1.10 18.02 -12.62
N ALA A 223 0.08 18.85 -12.54
CA ALA A 223 0.11 20.16 -11.88
C ALA A 223 -0.51 20.08 -10.47
N GLN A 224 -0.50 18.88 -9.86
CA GLN A 224 -1.07 18.68 -8.53
C GLN A 224 -0.17 19.35 -7.48
N ASP A 225 -0.76 20.12 -6.56
CA ASP A 225 -0.04 20.69 -5.42
C ASP A 225 0.31 19.57 -4.43
N LEU A 226 1.58 19.43 -4.05
CA LEU A 226 2.06 18.40 -3.11
C LEU A 226 1.39 18.47 -1.72
N LYS A 227 0.81 19.62 -1.35
CA LYS A 227 0.15 19.83 -0.05
C LYS A 227 -1.37 19.82 -0.14
N TRP A 228 -1.94 19.34 -1.25
CA TRP A 228 -3.40 19.33 -1.46
C TRP A 228 -4.18 18.67 -0.31
N GLU A 229 -3.63 17.64 0.35
CA GLU A 229 -4.26 16.96 1.50
C GLU A 229 -4.27 17.81 2.78
N GLN A 230 -3.37 18.79 2.90
CA GLN A 230 -3.28 19.69 4.05
C GLN A 230 -4.20 20.90 3.91
N PHE A 231 -4.43 21.35 2.67
CA PHE A 231 -5.31 22.48 2.41
C PHE A 231 -6.78 22.03 2.45
N ALA A 232 -7.62 22.79 3.13
CA ALA A 232 -9.07 22.58 3.10
C ALA A 232 -9.63 22.88 1.70
N LEU A 233 -10.76 22.27 1.36
CA LEU A 233 -11.53 22.62 0.17
C LEU A 233 -12.03 24.07 0.30
N GLU A 234 -11.78 24.91 -0.70
CA GLU A 234 -12.35 26.26 -0.73
C GLU A 234 -13.76 26.21 -1.34
N GLU A 235 -14.81 26.30 -0.52
CA GLU A 235 -16.20 26.30 -1.01
C GLU A 235 -16.58 27.66 -1.64
N PRO A 236 -17.34 27.67 -2.75
CA PRO A 236 -17.93 28.90 -3.25
C PRO A 236 -18.87 29.50 -2.21
N LYS A 237 -18.94 30.84 -2.16
CA LYS A 237 -19.83 31.51 -1.22
C LYS A 237 -21.29 31.29 -1.64
N PHE A 238 -22.06 30.64 -0.77
CA PHE A 238 -23.49 30.40 -0.97
C PHE A 238 -24.34 31.58 -0.47
N HIS A 239 -25.24 32.09 -1.32
CA HIS A 239 -26.11 33.24 -1.04
C HIS A 239 -27.53 32.84 -0.62
N GLY A 240 -27.87 31.55 -0.68
CA GLY A 240 -29.19 31.04 -0.34
C GLY A 240 -30.29 31.55 -1.27
N VAL A 241 -31.43 31.94 -0.69
CA VAL A 241 -32.62 32.38 -1.44
C VAL A 241 -32.47 33.81 -2.00
N GLY A 242 -31.52 34.60 -1.48
CA GLY A 242 -31.25 35.97 -1.91
C GLY A 242 -32.27 37.01 -1.40
N LYS A 243 -32.01 38.29 -1.71
CA LYS A 243 -32.87 39.43 -1.30
C LYS A 243 -34.11 39.62 -2.19
N GLU A 244 -34.00 39.24 -3.46
CA GLU A 244 -35.08 39.31 -4.45
C GLU A 244 -35.25 37.92 -5.10
N PRO A 245 -35.86 36.96 -4.39
CA PRO A 245 -35.85 35.56 -4.81
C PRO A 245 -36.52 35.31 -6.17
N ALA A 246 -37.58 36.07 -6.47
CA ALA A 246 -38.36 35.92 -7.69
C ALA A 246 -37.61 36.33 -8.96
N SER A 247 -36.48 37.04 -8.87
CA SER A 247 -35.62 37.30 -10.04
C SER A 247 -34.71 36.12 -10.40
N PHE A 248 -34.67 35.07 -9.56
CA PHE A 248 -33.78 33.92 -9.68
C PHE A 248 -32.30 34.34 -9.80
N PRO A 249 -31.75 35.08 -8.82
CA PRO A 249 -30.34 35.43 -8.82
C PRO A 249 -29.45 34.18 -8.68
N GLU A 250 -28.19 34.31 -9.07
CA GLU A 250 -27.17 33.29 -8.81
C GLU A 250 -27.10 32.97 -7.31
N ILE A 251 -27.09 31.68 -6.99
CA ILE A 251 -27.16 31.17 -5.62
C ILE A 251 -25.78 31.02 -4.98
N GLU A 252 -24.72 31.07 -5.78
CA GLU A 252 -23.34 30.90 -5.37
C GLU A 252 -22.40 31.71 -6.26
N ASP A 253 -21.29 32.19 -5.70
CA ASP A 253 -20.25 32.88 -6.48
C ASP A 253 -19.49 31.89 -7.36
N THR A 254 -19.00 32.35 -8.53
CA THR A 254 -17.94 31.63 -9.26
C THR A 254 -16.60 31.84 -8.58
N TYR A 255 -15.69 30.87 -8.67
CA TYR A 255 -14.31 31.07 -8.23
C TYR A 255 -13.63 32.19 -9.04
N ASP A 256 -12.81 32.99 -8.35
CA ASP A 256 -11.81 33.80 -9.03
C ASP A 256 -10.71 32.92 -9.65
N GLU A 257 -9.94 33.47 -10.59
CA GLU A 257 -8.91 32.73 -11.32
C GLU A 257 -7.90 32.06 -10.37
N ALA A 258 -7.48 32.75 -9.30
CA ALA A 258 -6.51 32.22 -8.37
C ALA A 258 -7.06 31.01 -7.59
N THR A 259 -8.30 31.08 -7.14
CA THR A 259 -8.99 30.01 -6.41
C THR A 259 -9.28 28.84 -7.32
N ALA A 260 -9.73 29.10 -8.56
CA ALA A 260 -9.93 28.07 -9.56
C ALA A 260 -8.63 27.29 -9.86
N LEU A 261 -7.48 27.98 -9.96
CA LEU A 261 -6.18 27.34 -10.15
C LEU A 261 -5.76 26.49 -8.94
N ARG A 262 -5.98 26.96 -7.70
CA ARG A 262 -5.69 26.18 -6.49
C ARG A 262 -6.57 24.94 -6.41
N GLU A 263 -7.87 25.07 -6.63
CA GLU A 263 -8.80 23.93 -6.61
C GLU A 263 -8.52 22.94 -7.76
N ALA A 264 -8.14 23.42 -8.95
CA ALA A 264 -7.69 22.56 -10.04
C ALA A 264 -6.39 21.81 -9.70
N ALA A 265 -5.46 22.44 -8.98
CA ALA A 265 -4.25 21.80 -8.47
C ALA A 265 -4.52 20.75 -7.37
N ARG A 266 -5.74 20.65 -6.85
CA ARG A 266 -6.17 19.54 -5.97
C ARG A 266 -6.60 18.30 -6.74
N CYS A 267 -6.66 18.35 -8.08
CA CYS A 267 -7.08 17.22 -8.91
C CYS A 267 -6.23 15.98 -8.63
N TYR A 268 -6.87 14.89 -8.21
CA TYR A 268 -6.22 13.61 -7.91
C TYR A 268 -5.60 12.93 -9.15
N ARG A 269 -5.74 13.50 -10.36
CA ARG A 269 -5.28 12.95 -11.64
C ARG A 269 -5.58 11.45 -11.75
N CYS A 270 -6.85 11.08 -11.63
CA CYS A 270 -7.28 9.66 -11.70
C CYS A 270 -6.95 8.96 -13.02
N ASP A 271 -6.44 9.70 -14.02
CA ASP A 271 -5.89 9.25 -15.29
C ASP A 271 -4.36 8.99 -15.28
N ALA A 272 -3.61 9.59 -14.35
CA ALA A 272 -2.17 9.45 -14.19
C ALA A 272 -1.84 8.62 -12.94
N GLU A 273 -0.71 7.92 -12.97
CA GLU A 273 -0.25 7.05 -11.89
C GLU A 273 0.35 7.90 -10.76
N THR A 274 -0.48 8.70 -10.09
CA THR A 274 -0.09 9.59 -8.99
C THR A 274 -0.68 9.15 -7.64
N GLY A 275 -1.32 7.99 -7.58
CA GLY A 275 -1.75 7.39 -6.31
C GLY A 275 -0.54 6.88 -5.52
N SER A 276 -0.65 6.88 -4.19
CA SER A 276 0.34 6.26 -3.30
C SER A 276 0.75 4.86 -3.78
N THR A 277 1.91 4.36 -3.34
CA THR A 277 2.38 2.99 -3.64
C THR A 277 1.33 1.90 -3.40
N ASP A 278 0.33 2.19 -2.55
CA ASP A 278 -0.74 1.27 -2.17
C ASP A 278 -1.97 1.34 -3.11
N TYR A 279 -2.12 2.39 -3.92
CA TYR A 279 -3.31 2.61 -4.76
C TYR A 279 -2.99 3.07 -6.19
N SER A 280 -2.40 2.18 -6.99
CA SER A 280 -2.16 2.42 -8.43
C SER A 280 -3.47 2.57 -9.23
N VAL A 281 -3.41 3.25 -10.39
CA VAL A 281 -4.52 3.32 -11.36
C VAL A 281 -4.96 1.92 -11.79
N HIS A 282 -4.02 0.97 -11.86
CA HIS A 282 -4.31 -0.44 -12.11
C HIS A 282 -5.18 -1.07 -11.01
N HIS A 283 -4.91 -0.79 -9.73
CA HIS A 283 -5.76 -1.25 -8.63
C HIS A 283 -7.18 -0.67 -8.73
N ARG A 284 -7.29 0.62 -9.08
CA ARG A 284 -8.58 1.30 -9.26
C ARG A 284 -9.41 0.69 -10.40
N GLU A 285 -8.83 0.48 -11.59
CA GLU A 285 -9.56 -0.09 -12.73
C GLU A 285 -10.09 -1.50 -12.42
N ASP A 286 -9.29 -2.29 -11.71
CA ASP A 286 -9.70 -3.63 -11.31
C ASP A 286 -10.76 -3.59 -10.20
N LEU A 287 -10.71 -2.63 -9.25
CA LEU A 287 -11.79 -2.41 -8.28
C LEU A 287 -13.11 -2.04 -8.98
N PHE A 288 -13.07 -1.17 -9.99
CA PHE A 288 -14.26 -0.88 -10.80
C PHE A 288 -14.71 -2.09 -11.59
N SER A 289 -13.79 -2.89 -12.13
CA SER A 289 -14.13 -4.13 -12.81
C SER A 289 -14.83 -5.10 -11.85
N MET A 290 -14.30 -5.30 -10.64
CA MET A 290 -14.90 -6.15 -9.60
C MET A 290 -16.28 -5.63 -9.19
N ALA A 291 -16.41 -4.35 -8.87
CA ALA A 291 -17.67 -3.73 -8.44
C ALA A 291 -18.76 -3.78 -9.52
N ARG A 292 -18.38 -3.75 -10.80
CA ARG A 292 -19.31 -3.84 -11.94
C ARG A 292 -19.54 -5.27 -12.41
N THR A 293 -18.82 -6.24 -11.88
CA THR A 293 -18.97 -7.64 -12.28
C THR A 293 -20.02 -8.28 -11.41
N HIS A 294 -21.04 -8.85 -12.05
CA HIS A 294 -22.11 -9.54 -11.33
C HIS A 294 -21.52 -10.68 -10.48
N PRO A 295 -21.99 -10.92 -9.24
CA PRO A 295 -21.40 -11.95 -8.37
C PRO A 295 -21.38 -13.37 -8.95
N LYS A 296 -22.27 -13.67 -9.90
CA LYS A 296 -22.36 -14.98 -10.57
C LYS A 296 -21.54 -15.10 -11.88
N ASP A 297 -20.83 -14.05 -12.30
CA ASP A 297 -20.00 -14.05 -13.52
C ASP A 297 -18.62 -14.68 -13.24
N VAL A 298 -18.60 -16.01 -13.16
CA VAL A 298 -17.43 -16.80 -12.75
C VAL A 298 -16.24 -16.58 -13.69
N ASP A 299 -16.48 -16.52 -15.00
CA ASP A 299 -15.42 -16.39 -16.00
C ASP A 299 -14.66 -15.08 -15.84
N LYS A 300 -15.38 -13.98 -15.60
CA LYS A 300 -14.77 -12.66 -15.40
C LYS A 300 -14.03 -12.59 -14.06
N HIS A 301 -14.58 -13.19 -13.00
CA HIS A 301 -13.88 -13.30 -11.71
C HIS A 301 -12.58 -14.09 -11.84
N GLN A 302 -12.61 -15.22 -12.55
CA GLN A 302 -11.43 -16.05 -12.80
C GLN A 302 -10.37 -15.29 -13.61
N ALA A 303 -10.77 -14.60 -14.68
CA ALA A 303 -9.85 -13.80 -15.49
C ALA A 303 -9.20 -12.66 -14.69
N MET A 304 -9.96 -12.00 -13.82
CA MET A 304 -9.41 -10.97 -12.91
C MET A 304 -8.40 -11.56 -11.93
N LEU A 305 -8.68 -12.73 -11.35
CA LEU A 305 -7.75 -13.41 -10.45
C LEU A 305 -6.47 -13.84 -11.18
N GLN A 306 -6.57 -14.47 -12.34
CA GLN A 306 -5.40 -14.92 -13.12
C GLN A 306 -4.48 -13.76 -13.49
N LYS A 307 -5.05 -12.62 -13.90
CA LYS A 307 -4.30 -11.39 -14.16
C LYS A 307 -3.51 -10.91 -12.92
N ARG A 308 -4.05 -11.11 -11.72
CA ARG A 308 -3.39 -10.75 -10.44
C ARG A 308 -2.31 -11.73 -10.01
N LEU A 309 -2.49 -13.00 -10.35
CA LEU A 309 -1.50 -14.03 -10.08
C LEU A 309 -0.35 -14.02 -11.10
N SER A 310 -0.47 -13.25 -12.18
CA SER A 310 0.63 -13.08 -13.14
C SER A 310 1.81 -12.40 -12.44
N PRO A 311 2.98 -13.07 -12.35
CA PRO A 311 4.17 -12.44 -11.82
C PRO A 311 4.58 -11.26 -12.69
N ARG A 312 5.26 -10.29 -12.08
CA ARG A 312 5.91 -9.21 -12.83
C ARG A 312 7.20 -9.74 -13.45
N ASP A 313 7.56 -9.21 -14.62
CA ASP A 313 8.90 -9.44 -15.17
C ASP A 313 9.96 -8.92 -14.20
N ASN A 314 11.11 -9.61 -14.12
CA ASN A 314 12.22 -9.16 -13.28
C ASN A 314 12.70 -7.79 -13.77
N PRO A 315 12.57 -6.71 -12.97
CA PRO A 315 12.96 -5.37 -13.40
C PRO A 315 14.47 -5.13 -13.29
N TYR A 316 15.23 -6.10 -12.76
CA TYR A 316 16.67 -6.01 -12.55
C TYR A 316 17.45 -6.80 -13.61
N PRO A 317 18.67 -6.36 -14.00
CA PRO A 317 19.56 -7.12 -14.87
C PRO A 317 19.87 -8.51 -14.31
N LEU A 318 20.03 -9.50 -15.20
CA LEU A 318 20.37 -10.87 -14.80
C LEU A 318 21.75 -10.97 -14.16
N GLU A 319 22.70 -10.10 -14.53
CA GLU A 319 24.05 -10.11 -13.97
C GLU A 319 24.17 -9.36 -12.63
N ARG A 320 23.08 -8.79 -12.08
CA ARG A 320 23.14 -8.08 -10.79
C ARG A 320 23.53 -9.06 -9.67
N PRO A 321 24.64 -8.84 -8.94
CA PRO A 321 25.02 -9.71 -7.85
C PRO A 321 24.07 -9.59 -6.66
N ALA A 322 24.04 -10.61 -5.81
CA ALA A 322 23.31 -10.57 -4.55
C ALA A 322 23.85 -9.47 -3.64
N SER A 323 22.96 -8.80 -2.91
CA SER A 323 23.31 -7.71 -2.00
C SER A 323 22.45 -7.74 -0.73
N LEU A 324 23.03 -7.38 0.41
CA LEU A 324 22.28 -7.16 1.64
C LEU A 324 21.24 -6.04 1.47
N ASP A 325 21.48 -5.07 0.57
CA ASP A 325 20.52 -3.99 0.31
C ASP A 325 19.22 -4.48 -0.34
N ASP A 326 19.24 -5.66 -0.95
CA ASP A 326 18.05 -6.31 -1.49
C ASP A 326 17.27 -7.09 -0.42
N LEU A 327 17.78 -7.21 0.81
CA LEU A 327 17.09 -7.84 1.93
C LEU A 327 16.37 -6.80 2.80
N VAL A 328 15.07 -6.94 2.94
CA VAL A 328 14.21 -6.00 3.69
C VAL A 328 13.56 -6.73 4.86
N PHE A 329 13.58 -6.11 6.05
CA PHE A 329 12.86 -6.63 7.20
C PHE A 329 11.35 -6.47 7.02
N LEU A 330 10.60 -7.52 7.36
CA LEU A 330 9.17 -7.46 7.51
C LEU A 330 8.83 -6.97 8.92
N PRO A 331 8.27 -5.75 9.08
CA PRO A 331 7.94 -5.24 10.38
C PRO A 331 6.83 -6.08 11.02
N ALA A 332 6.86 -6.18 12.35
CA ALA A 332 5.92 -6.98 13.13
C ALA A 332 4.48 -6.59 12.82
N ASN A 333 4.15 -5.32 12.60
CA ASN A 333 2.80 -4.88 12.25
C ASN A 333 2.21 -5.54 10.98
N LEU A 334 3.04 -6.06 10.07
CA LEU A 334 2.61 -6.82 8.89
C LEU A 334 2.56 -8.33 9.13
N SER A 335 3.27 -8.86 10.13
CA SER A 335 3.34 -10.31 10.42
C SER A 335 2.60 -10.73 11.70
N ARG A 336 2.40 -9.83 12.67
CA ARG A 336 1.81 -10.02 14.01
C ARG A 336 1.20 -8.70 14.54
N LEU A 337 -0.05 -8.74 15.02
CA LEU A 337 -0.66 -7.61 15.76
C LEU A 337 0.11 -7.38 17.08
N VAL A 338 1.17 -6.56 17.07
CA VAL A 338 1.93 -6.25 18.29
C VAL A 338 1.88 -4.76 18.57
N ILE A 339 1.24 -4.44 19.70
CA ILE A 339 1.28 -3.13 20.33
C ILE A 339 2.57 -3.11 21.17
N ASP A 340 3.61 -2.43 20.66
CA ASP A 340 4.70 -1.81 21.45
C ASP A 340 6.00 -2.59 21.84
N PRO A 341 6.60 -3.47 21.00
CA PRO A 341 7.93 -4.04 21.30
C PRO A 341 9.07 -3.01 21.19
N TYR A 342 8.81 -1.82 20.64
CA TYR A 342 9.79 -0.74 20.51
C TYR A 342 10.31 -0.20 21.85
N ARG A 343 9.53 -0.37 22.94
CA ARG A 343 9.86 0.13 24.28
C ARG A 343 10.67 -0.85 25.11
N GLU A 344 10.71 -2.12 24.74
CA GLU A 344 11.40 -3.15 25.52
C GLU A 344 12.90 -3.19 25.20
N ALA A 345 13.72 -3.45 26.21
CA ALA A 345 15.15 -3.67 25.99
C ALA A 345 15.35 -4.92 25.14
N CYS A 346 16.17 -4.83 24.09
CA CYS A 346 16.53 -5.97 23.25
C CYS A 346 17.95 -6.42 23.56
N ARG A 347 18.10 -7.69 23.95
CA ARG A 347 19.40 -8.31 24.25
C ARG A 347 20.15 -8.61 22.96
N ILE A 348 21.41 -8.20 22.91
CA ILE A 348 22.32 -8.43 21.78
C ILE A 348 23.56 -9.24 22.17
N ASP A 349 23.71 -9.56 23.46
CA ASP A 349 24.83 -10.31 23.98
C ASP A 349 24.81 -11.77 23.51
N ILE A 350 26.00 -12.35 23.33
CA ILE A 350 26.19 -13.76 23.00
C ILE A 350 27.17 -14.40 23.98
N ASP A 351 26.81 -15.59 24.44
CA ASP A 351 27.60 -16.43 25.32
C ASP A 351 28.20 -17.58 24.52
N LEU A 352 29.53 -17.66 24.47
CA LEU A 352 30.29 -18.70 23.77
C LEU A 352 30.90 -19.71 24.75
N GLY A 353 30.59 -19.62 26.04
CA GLY A 353 31.08 -20.54 27.06
C GLY A 353 31.48 -19.85 28.36
N PRO A 354 31.92 -20.65 29.38
CA PRO A 354 31.98 -20.24 30.78
C PRO A 354 32.81 -18.99 31.10
N ASN A 355 33.68 -18.52 30.19
CA ASN A 355 34.50 -17.31 30.36
C ASN A 355 34.61 -16.46 29.08
N LEU A 356 33.68 -16.61 28.14
CA LEU A 356 33.72 -15.92 26.85
C LEU A 356 32.33 -15.40 26.48
N ASN A 357 32.02 -14.20 26.93
CA ASN A 357 30.77 -13.50 26.63
C ASN A 357 31.09 -12.20 25.89
N LEU A 358 30.48 -12.05 24.71
CA LEU A 358 30.55 -10.79 23.97
C LEU A 358 29.28 -9.98 24.26
N LYS A 359 29.45 -8.75 24.73
CA LYS A 359 28.33 -7.81 24.96
C LYS A 359 27.65 -7.39 23.66
N GLN A 360 28.39 -7.46 22.55
CA GLN A 360 27.95 -7.19 21.19
C GLN A 360 28.43 -8.36 20.32
N PRO A 361 27.62 -8.90 19.40
CA PRO A 361 27.96 -10.11 18.63
C PRO A 361 28.85 -9.76 17.44
N PHE A 362 29.90 -8.98 17.70
CA PHE A 362 30.77 -8.39 16.70
C PHE A 362 32.20 -8.87 16.93
N LEU A 363 33.01 -8.87 15.88
CA LEU A 363 34.47 -8.94 15.96
C LEU A 363 35.06 -7.88 15.04
N ILE A 364 36.28 -7.44 15.32
CA ILE A 364 37.03 -6.55 14.42
C ILE A 364 38.09 -7.38 13.70
N SER A 365 38.19 -7.22 12.38
CA SER A 365 39.12 -7.97 11.50
C SER A 365 39.99 -7.03 10.64
N GLY A 366 40.97 -7.60 9.94
CA GLY A 366 41.75 -6.89 8.92
C GLY A 366 42.85 -5.96 9.44
N LEU A 367 43.14 -6.00 10.74
CA LEU A 367 44.09 -5.08 11.38
C LEU A 367 45.55 -5.55 11.32
N ASP A 368 45.83 -6.72 10.76
CA ASP A 368 47.16 -7.34 10.81
C ASP A 368 48.24 -6.44 10.19
N ASP A 369 47.94 -5.83 9.04
CA ASP A 369 48.85 -4.93 8.33
C ASP A 369 48.76 -3.46 8.80
N ALA A 370 47.92 -3.16 9.80
CA ALA A 370 47.78 -1.81 10.32
C ALA A 370 49.04 -1.39 11.12
N PRO A 371 49.36 -0.08 11.20
CA PRO A 371 50.37 0.39 12.14
C PRO A 371 50.04 0.00 13.59
N GLU A 372 51.05 -0.25 14.41
CA GLU A 372 50.88 -0.70 15.81
C GLU A 372 49.96 0.23 16.62
N GLU A 373 50.10 1.53 16.46
CA GLU A 373 49.24 2.54 17.11
C GLU A 373 47.74 2.34 16.79
N ILE A 374 47.43 2.00 15.54
CA ILE A 374 46.05 1.75 15.10
C ILE A 374 45.52 0.48 15.74
N ARG A 375 46.34 -0.58 15.77
CA ARG A 375 45.93 -1.83 16.38
C ARG A 375 45.67 -1.64 17.88
N GLN A 376 46.54 -0.90 18.59
CA GLN A 376 46.37 -0.56 20.02
C GLN A 376 45.08 0.22 20.28
N ALA A 377 44.76 1.20 19.44
CA ALA A 377 43.48 1.89 19.51
C ALA A 377 42.29 0.92 19.31
N ALA A 378 42.40 -0.02 18.37
CA ALA A 378 41.37 -1.00 18.09
C ALA A 378 41.16 -1.99 19.24
N TRP A 379 42.24 -2.53 19.82
CA TRP A 379 42.18 -3.45 20.96
C TRP A 379 41.56 -2.80 22.18
N ARG A 380 41.90 -1.53 22.45
CA ARG A 380 41.27 -0.75 23.51
C ARG A 380 39.77 -0.58 23.29
N ALA A 381 39.37 -0.13 22.10
CA ALA A 381 37.95 0.05 21.77
C ALA A 381 37.17 -1.27 21.87
N ALA A 382 37.77 -2.37 21.40
CA ALA A 382 37.18 -3.70 21.46
C ALA A 382 36.91 -4.14 22.91
N ALA A 383 37.90 -3.95 23.78
CA ALA A 383 37.80 -4.28 25.20
C ALA A 383 36.74 -3.42 25.92
N GLU A 384 36.70 -2.11 25.65
CA GLU A 384 35.73 -1.19 26.25
C GLU A 384 34.27 -1.51 25.84
N ASN A 385 34.04 -1.90 24.58
CA ASN A 385 32.72 -2.31 24.10
C ASN A 385 32.31 -3.71 24.57
N GLY A 386 33.26 -4.51 25.06
CA GLY A 386 33.04 -5.93 25.37
C GLY A 386 32.80 -6.76 24.11
N THR A 387 33.48 -6.41 23.02
CA THR A 387 33.53 -7.17 21.77
C THR A 387 34.88 -7.92 21.67
N GLY A 388 35.16 -8.57 20.56
CA GLY A 388 36.43 -9.25 20.31
C GLY A 388 37.14 -8.79 19.05
N VAL A 389 38.34 -9.33 18.85
CA VAL A 389 39.16 -9.10 17.65
C VAL A 389 39.58 -10.44 17.06
N ILE A 390 39.71 -10.47 15.74
CA ILE A 390 40.33 -11.56 15.02
C ILE A 390 41.56 -11.04 14.27
N SER A 391 42.71 -11.64 14.55
CA SER A 391 44.00 -11.13 14.08
C SER A 391 45.09 -12.20 14.25
N ARG A 392 46.12 -12.13 13.42
CA ARG A 392 47.39 -12.85 13.61
C ARG A 392 48.23 -12.20 14.73
N CYS A 393 48.09 -10.89 14.92
CA CYS A 393 48.80 -10.13 15.95
C CYS A 393 48.17 -10.30 17.34
N SER A 394 48.99 -10.62 18.35
CA SER A 394 48.54 -10.72 19.74
C SER A 394 48.30 -9.33 20.34
N PRO A 395 47.15 -9.09 21.01
CA PRO A 395 46.91 -7.86 21.76
C PRO A 395 47.66 -7.81 23.09
N ASP A 396 47.95 -6.60 23.55
CA ASP A 396 48.45 -6.33 24.90
C ASP A 396 47.28 -6.14 25.87
N GLY A 397 46.85 -7.21 26.55
CA GLY A 397 45.89 -7.10 27.67
C GLY A 397 44.75 -8.12 27.67
N LYS A 398 43.74 -7.88 28.50
CA LYS A 398 42.56 -8.75 28.65
C LYS A 398 41.50 -8.38 27.62
N LEU A 399 41.57 -9.01 26.45
CA LEU A 399 40.64 -8.88 25.34
C LEU A 399 40.27 -10.27 24.81
N HIS A 400 39.05 -10.40 24.28
CA HIS A 400 38.64 -11.61 23.56
C HIS A 400 39.29 -11.62 22.17
N TRP A 401 40.44 -12.25 22.06
CA TRP A 401 41.20 -12.38 20.82
C TRP A 401 41.07 -13.78 20.21
N PHE A 402 40.71 -13.82 18.93
CA PHE A 402 40.69 -15.01 18.11
C PHE A 402 41.94 -15.00 17.21
N GLN A 403 42.85 -15.93 17.44
CA GLN A 403 44.10 -16.03 16.71
C GLN A 403 43.89 -16.75 15.38
N ILE A 404 44.22 -16.11 14.26
CA ILE A 404 44.31 -16.80 12.97
C ILE A 404 45.66 -17.54 12.92
N LEU A 405 45.64 -18.83 12.56
CA LEU A 405 46.83 -19.66 12.48
C LEU A 405 47.29 -19.84 11.02
N GLU A 406 48.58 -19.63 10.78
CA GLU A 406 49.24 -20.00 9.53
C GLU A 406 49.90 -21.39 9.63
N PRO A 407 50.21 -22.04 8.49
CA PRO A 407 50.90 -23.32 8.50
C PRO A 407 52.22 -23.25 9.29
N GLY A 408 52.30 -23.99 10.39
CA GLY A 408 53.47 -24.04 11.28
C GLY A 408 53.34 -23.17 12.54
N ASP A 409 52.28 -22.37 12.68
CA ASP A 409 52.02 -21.59 13.89
C ASP A 409 51.62 -22.48 15.08
N SER A 410 52.02 -22.06 16.27
CA SER A 410 51.52 -22.62 17.53
C SER A 410 50.41 -21.76 18.12
N SER A 411 49.39 -22.39 18.70
CA SER A 411 48.33 -21.68 19.43
C SER A 411 48.88 -20.90 20.62
N ASN A 412 48.50 -19.63 20.75
CA ASN A 412 48.83 -18.81 21.90
C ASN A 412 47.88 -19.10 23.07
N SER A 413 48.46 -19.37 24.25
CA SER A 413 47.70 -19.64 25.47
C SER A 413 46.81 -18.49 25.96
N SER A 414 47.04 -17.25 25.50
CA SER A 414 46.19 -16.09 25.83
C SER A 414 45.01 -15.89 24.87
N ALA A 415 44.98 -16.60 23.74
CA ALA A 415 43.90 -16.48 22.77
C ALA A 415 42.58 -17.06 23.34
N ALA A 416 41.49 -16.32 23.17
CA ALA A 416 40.14 -16.77 23.52
C ALA A 416 39.65 -17.88 22.58
N GLY A 417 40.15 -17.90 21.35
CA GLY A 417 39.99 -19.00 20.41
C GLY A 417 41.02 -18.95 19.29
N ILE A 418 41.10 -20.03 18.51
CA ILE A 418 41.96 -20.15 17.34
C ILE A 418 41.11 -20.35 16.08
N VAL A 419 41.58 -19.86 14.94
CA VAL A 419 40.99 -20.10 13.63
C VAL A 419 42.04 -20.80 12.77
N GLN A 420 41.79 -22.08 12.48
CA GLN A 420 42.59 -22.86 11.56
C GLN A 420 41.94 -22.82 10.17
N PRO A 421 42.63 -22.34 9.13
CA PRO A 421 42.13 -22.40 7.76
C PRO A 421 41.88 -23.85 7.32
N TRP A 422 40.73 -24.09 6.70
CA TRP A 422 40.37 -25.39 6.14
C TRP A 422 41.23 -25.74 4.93
N HIS A 423 41.64 -27.01 4.85
CA HIS A 423 42.20 -27.61 3.65
C HIS A 423 41.91 -29.12 3.63
N LYS A 424 41.73 -29.73 2.45
CA LYS A 424 41.36 -31.16 2.34
C LYS A 424 42.37 -32.13 2.94
N SER A 425 43.63 -31.73 3.09
CA SER A 425 44.69 -32.52 3.70
C SER A 425 44.75 -32.41 5.23
N LEU A 426 43.75 -31.82 5.91
CA LEU A 426 43.78 -31.65 7.37
C LEU A 426 43.61 -33.01 8.04
N ILE A 427 44.62 -33.48 8.76
CA ILE A 427 44.60 -34.81 9.39
C ILE A 427 44.16 -34.67 10.85
N LYS A 428 43.51 -35.71 11.38
CA LYS A 428 43.05 -35.84 12.77
C LYS A 428 44.10 -35.55 13.86
N GLU A 429 45.39 -35.60 13.53
CA GLU A 429 46.52 -35.34 14.44
C GLU A 429 46.99 -33.87 14.47
N ASP A 430 46.65 -33.05 13.46
CA ASP A 430 46.95 -31.60 13.45
C ASP A 430 46.08 -30.80 14.44
N SER A 431 45.23 -31.50 15.22
CA SER A 431 44.38 -30.92 16.24
C SER A 431 45.23 -30.25 17.32
N PHE A 432 45.02 -28.94 17.53
CA PHE A 432 45.54 -28.17 18.64
C PHE A 432 44.90 -28.63 19.98
N LYS A 433 45.23 -29.85 20.43
CA LYS A 433 44.70 -30.45 21.67
C LYS A 433 45.03 -29.63 22.92
N ASP A 434 46.05 -28.78 22.85
CA ASP A 434 46.53 -27.94 23.95
C ASP A 434 45.91 -26.53 23.97
N SER A 435 45.01 -26.18 23.02
CA SER A 435 44.33 -24.88 23.04
C SER A 435 43.38 -24.79 24.24
N ARG A 436 43.63 -23.85 25.16
CA ARG A 436 42.70 -23.59 26.28
C ARG A 436 41.45 -22.80 25.86
N GLY A 437 41.47 -22.18 24.68
CA GLY A 437 40.36 -21.42 24.09
C GLY A 437 39.57 -22.22 23.05
N LEU A 438 38.57 -21.57 22.45
CA LEU A 438 37.68 -22.16 21.44
C LEU A 438 38.42 -22.57 20.16
N LYS A 439 37.99 -23.67 19.54
CA LYS A 439 38.53 -24.18 18.27
C LYS A 439 37.62 -23.78 17.11
N GLY A 440 38.17 -23.00 16.19
CA GLY A 440 37.51 -22.54 14.99
C GLY A 440 38.12 -23.11 13.73
N LEU A 441 37.27 -23.40 12.75
CA LEU A 441 37.68 -23.75 11.40
C LEU A 441 37.28 -22.61 10.45
N GLY A 442 38.24 -22.12 9.68
CA GLY A 442 38.07 -21.06 8.69
C GLY A 442 37.74 -21.63 7.31
N LEU A 443 36.61 -21.27 6.73
CA LEU A 443 36.12 -21.77 5.45
C LEU A 443 35.83 -20.61 4.51
N ALA A 444 36.30 -20.70 3.26
CA ALA A 444 36.09 -19.68 2.23
C ALA A 444 35.30 -20.20 1.01
N ASP A 445 35.31 -21.52 0.77
CA ASP A 445 34.75 -22.12 -0.44
C ASP A 445 33.48 -22.93 -0.16
N VAL A 446 32.45 -22.69 -0.97
CA VAL A 446 31.14 -23.37 -0.87
C VAL A 446 31.25 -24.87 -1.15
N GLU A 447 32.13 -25.26 -2.08
CA GLU A 447 32.35 -26.66 -2.47
C GLU A 447 32.90 -27.52 -1.31
N ASP A 448 33.49 -26.87 -0.31
CA ASP A 448 34.15 -27.52 0.82
C ASP A 448 33.29 -27.54 2.09
N ILE A 449 32.07 -26.97 2.06
CA ILE A 449 31.18 -26.87 3.23
C ILE A 449 30.92 -28.24 3.86
N ASP A 450 30.52 -29.24 3.06
CA ASP A 450 30.14 -30.55 3.60
C ASP A 450 31.33 -31.23 4.31
N ASP A 451 32.50 -31.25 3.66
CA ASP A 451 33.71 -31.84 4.22
C ASP A 451 34.17 -31.10 5.48
N ALA A 452 34.16 -29.76 5.45
CA ALA A 452 34.56 -28.91 6.57
C ALA A 452 33.60 -29.05 7.77
N VAL A 453 32.28 -29.11 7.52
CA VAL A 453 31.27 -29.32 8.56
C VAL A 453 31.41 -30.70 9.18
N ASP A 454 31.55 -31.76 8.38
CA ASP A 454 31.73 -33.13 8.89
C ASP A 454 33.02 -33.26 9.69
N PHE A 455 34.10 -32.62 9.23
CA PHE A 455 35.36 -32.56 9.98
C PHE A 455 35.17 -31.82 11.31
N ALA A 456 34.63 -30.60 11.29
CA ALA A 456 34.43 -29.77 12.48
C ALA A 456 33.57 -30.48 13.54
N LEU A 457 32.48 -31.13 13.13
CA LEU A 457 31.62 -31.90 14.02
C LEU A 457 32.33 -33.13 14.58
N SER A 458 33.09 -33.86 13.77
CA SER A 458 33.81 -35.06 14.20
C SER A 458 34.97 -34.78 15.15
N GLN A 459 35.55 -33.58 15.06
CA GLN A 459 36.69 -33.13 15.86
C GLN A 459 36.29 -32.17 16.99
N GLU A 460 34.99 -31.98 17.22
CA GLU A 460 34.44 -31.14 18.29
C GLU A 460 34.99 -29.70 18.23
N TYR A 461 34.99 -29.11 17.03
CA TYR A 461 35.19 -27.67 16.90
C TYR A 461 34.00 -26.92 17.48
N ASP A 462 34.24 -25.69 17.94
CA ASP A 462 33.24 -24.85 18.60
C ASP A 462 32.56 -23.90 17.60
N PHE A 463 33.27 -23.49 16.55
CA PHE A 463 32.77 -22.52 15.59
C PHE A 463 33.32 -22.70 14.17
N LEU A 464 32.58 -22.17 13.19
CA LEU A 464 33.02 -21.99 11.81
C LEU A 464 33.14 -20.50 11.53
N MET A 465 34.28 -20.09 10.98
CA MET A 465 34.45 -18.75 10.43
C MET A 465 34.28 -18.82 8.91
N LEU A 466 33.23 -18.16 8.43
CA LEU A 466 32.87 -18.09 7.03
C LEU A 466 33.50 -16.83 6.43
N ASP A 467 34.59 -17.02 5.72
CA ASP A 467 35.33 -15.95 5.04
C ASP A 467 34.72 -15.67 3.68
N SER A 468 33.85 -14.65 3.63
CA SER A 468 33.04 -14.37 2.44
C SER A 468 33.75 -13.55 1.37
N THR A 469 34.92 -12.96 1.69
CA THR A 469 35.70 -12.11 0.78
C THR A 469 37.10 -12.67 0.50
N GLY A 470 37.61 -13.55 1.35
CA GLY A 470 38.94 -14.15 1.24
C GLY A 470 39.96 -13.52 2.20
N ASN A 471 41.00 -14.30 2.52
CA ASN A 471 42.13 -13.90 3.36
C ASN A 471 41.73 -13.44 4.78
N PHE A 472 40.69 -14.04 5.35
CA PHE A 472 40.22 -13.88 6.74
C PHE A 472 39.97 -12.43 7.15
N GLY A 473 39.36 -11.65 6.27
CA GLY A 473 38.94 -10.27 6.55
C GLY A 473 40.02 -9.22 6.29
N ALA A 474 40.98 -9.51 5.42
CA ALA A 474 41.91 -8.51 4.89
C ALA A 474 41.17 -7.44 4.06
N TRP A 475 41.58 -6.18 4.22
CA TRP A 475 40.83 -5.05 3.66
C TRP A 475 40.81 -5.00 2.14
N ARG A 476 41.86 -5.48 1.47
CA ARG A 476 41.93 -5.45 0.00
C ARG A 476 40.85 -6.34 -0.60
N GLU A 477 40.78 -7.57 -0.12
CA GLU A 477 39.81 -8.57 -0.50
C GLU A 477 38.38 -8.09 -0.18
N GLU A 478 38.17 -7.47 0.99
CA GLU A 478 36.89 -6.87 1.36
C GLU A 478 36.47 -5.68 0.47
N LEU A 479 37.43 -4.94 -0.12
CA LEU A 479 37.17 -3.82 -1.03
C LEU A 479 36.99 -4.24 -2.50
N GLU A 480 37.63 -5.33 -2.92
CA GLU A 480 37.69 -5.77 -4.33
C GLU A 480 36.70 -6.91 -4.65
N ALA A 481 36.29 -7.70 -3.66
CA ALA A 481 35.43 -8.86 -3.86
C ALA A 481 33.97 -8.60 -3.45
N GLN A 482 33.05 -9.24 -4.18
CA GLN A 482 31.64 -9.35 -3.76
C GLN A 482 31.53 -10.38 -2.63
N PRO A 483 30.96 -10.05 -1.46
CA PRO A 483 30.79 -11.01 -0.38
C PRO A 483 29.96 -12.22 -0.80
N ARG A 484 30.47 -13.43 -0.54
CA ARG A 484 29.84 -14.72 -0.78
C ARG A 484 28.77 -15.03 0.27
N PHE A 485 27.59 -14.43 0.12
CA PHE A 485 26.46 -14.69 1.04
C PHE A 485 25.90 -16.12 0.97
N ASP A 486 26.17 -16.83 -0.13
CA ASP A 486 25.87 -18.26 -0.31
C ASP A 486 26.62 -19.12 0.70
N LEU A 487 27.84 -18.73 1.11
CA LEU A 487 28.62 -19.46 2.09
C LEU A 487 27.86 -19.62 3.43
N LEU A 488 27.12 -18.60 3.85
CA LEU A 488 26.30 -18.65 5.07
C LEU A 488 25.05 -19.52 4.88
N SER A 489 24.28 -19.26 3.82
CA SER A 489 23.00 -19.95 3.60
C SER A 489 23.19 -21.44 3.34
N GLU A 490 24.24 -21.82 2.61
CA GLU A 490 24.63 -23.21 2.35
C GLU A 490 25.17 -23.90 3.61
N THR A 491 25.98 -23.22 4.43
CA THR A 491 26.46 -23.80 5.71
C THR A 491 25.31 -24.06 6.68
N VAL A 492 24.37 -23.13 6.81
CA VAL A 492 23.16 -23.31 7.63
C VAL A 492 22.33 -24.50 7.11
N ALA A 493 22.22 -24.65 5.78
CA ALA A 493 21.53 -25.78 5.18
C ALA A 493 22.24 -27.11 5.45
N ALA A 494 23.57 -27.16 5.33
CA ALA A 494 24.38 -28.34 5.60
C ALA A 494 24.27 -28.80 7.05
N LEU A 495 24.25 -27.87 8.01
CA LEU A 495 24.02 -28.15 9.43
C LEU A 495 22.59 -28.66 9.69
N ARG A 496 21.59 -28.04 9.05
CA ARG A 496 20.18 -28.45 9.16
C ARG A 496 19.93 -29.85 8.61
N GLN A 497 20.53 -30.19 7.47
CA GLN A 497 20.45 -31.54 6.89
C GLN A 497 20.99 -32.61 7.86
N ARG A 498 21.99 -32.24 8.68
CA ARG A 498 22.60 -33.10 9.70
C ARG A 498 21.87 -33.08 11.04
N LYS A 499 20.85 -32.22 11.23
CA LYS A 499 20.18 -31.96 12.53
C LYS A 499 21.19 -31.50 13.60
N LYS A 500 22.12 -30.65 13.19
CA LYS A 500 23.23 -30.13 14.00
C LYS A 500 23.24 -28.60 14.01
N GLU A 501 22.07 -27.99 13.81
CA GLU A 501 21.89 -26.56 14.07
C GLU A 501 22.32 -26.22 15.51
N GLU A 502 22.88 -25.03 15.70
CA GLU A 502 23.35 -24.52 16.99
C GLU A 502 24.54 -25.28 17.64
N VAL A 503 25.02 -26.37 17.04
CA VAL A 503 26.21 -27.09 17.54
C VAL A 503 27.48 -26.30 17.28
N LEU A 504 27.57 -25.66 16.10
CA LEU A 504 28.68 -24.80 15.72
C LEU A 504 28.20 -23.35 15.73
N THR A 505 28.96 -22.48 16.41
CA THR A 505 28.78 -21.03 16.28
C THR A 505 29.21 -20.59 14.89
N LEU A 506 28.43 -19.77 14.21
CA LEU A 506 28.77 -19.26 12.87
C LEU A 506 29.27 -17.83 12.97
N ILE A 507 30.52 -17.59 12.56
CA ILE A 507 31.11 -16.26 12.46
C ILE A 507 31.16 -15.88 10.99
N PHE A 508 30.42 -14.86 10.57
CA PHE A 508 30.45 -14.37 9.19
C PHE A 508 31.45 -13.22 9.06
N ALA A 509 32.41 -13.37 8.15
CA ALA A 509 33.45 -12.37 7.91
C ALA A 509 33.39 -11.80 6.49
N GLY A 510 33.42 -10.47 6.40
CA GLY A 510 33.51 -9.72 5.13
C GLY A 510 32.24 -8.95 4.74
N GLY A 511 32.40 -7.68 4.37
CA GLY A 511 31.36 -6.89 3.70
C GLY A 511 30.27 -6.32 4.60
N VAL A 512 30.46 -6.33 5.93
CA VAL A 512 29.46 -5.85 6.90
C VAL A 512 29.65 -4.34 7.14
N ARG A 513 28.64 -3.54 6.77
CA ARG A 513 28.76 -2.07 6.77
C ARG A 513 28.05 -1.40 7.94
N SER A 514 26.99 -2.00 8.45
CA SER A 514 26.10 -1.40 9.45
C SER A 514 25.53 -2.43 10.43
N GLY A 515 24.89 -1.95 11.49
CA GLY A 515 24.14 -2.83 12.38
C GLY A 515 22.93 -3.47 11.71
N THR A 516 22.35 -2.80 10.71
CA THR A 516 21.29 -3.39 9.88
C THR A 516 21.81 -4.59 9.07
N ASP A 517 23.00 -4.48 8.49
CA ASP A 517 23.66 -5.60 7.79
C ASP A 517 23.97 -6.76 8.76
N ALA A 518 24.46 -6.44 9.97
CA ALA A 518 24.68 -7.44 11.01
C ALA A 518 23.38 -8.17 11.38
N ALA A 519 22.27 -7.45 11.56
CA ALA A 519 20.98 -8.06 11.85
C ALA A 519 20.47 -8.96 10.72
N ARG A 520 20.68 -8.58 9.45
CA ARG A 520 20.33 -9.42 8.29
C ARG A 520 21.12 -10.74 8.30
N LEU A 521 22.43 -10.67 8.53
CA LEU A 521 23.29 -11.85 8.58
C LEU A 521 22.96 -12.74 9.79
N ILE A 522 22.65 -12.14 10.94
CA ILE A 522 22.21 -12.89 12.12
C ILE A 522 20.87 -13.58 11.85
N ALA A 523 19.92 -12.89 11.22
CA ALA A 523 18.66 -13.49 10.79
C ALA A 523 18.87 -14.66 9.82
N MET A 524 19.90 -14.60 8.97
CA MET A 524 20.28 -15.68 8.06
C MET A 524 21.00 -16.85 8.75
N GLY A 525 21.39 -16.72 10.01
CA GLY A 525 21.99 -17.79 10.82
C GLY A 525 23.39 -17.51 11.36
N ALA A 526 23.97 -16.34 11.09
CA ALA A 526 25.23 -15.97 11.73
C ALA A 526 25.02 -15.74 13.24
N SER A 527 25.96 -16.20 14.05
CA SER A 527 25.98 -15.93 15.49
C SER A 527 26.76 -14.64 15.80
N ILE A 528 27.80 -14.38 15.01
CA ILE A 528 28.72 -13.25 15.13
C ILE A 528 29.05 -12.73 13.72
N VAL A 529 29.26 -11.42 13.60
CA VAL A 529 29.73 -10.80 12.35
C VAL A 529 31.04 -10.04 12.56
N THR A 530 31.88 -9.95 11.53
CA THR A 530 33.12 -9.15 11.59
C THR A 530 32.96 -7.79 10.92
N TYR A 531 33.64 -6.77 11.46
CA TYR A 531 33.81 -5.46 10.83
C TYR A 531 35.31 -5.27 10.50
N GLY A 532 35.63 -5.18 9.20
CA GLY A 532 36.98 -4.89 8.72
C GLY A 532 37.10 -3.44 8.26
N VAL A 533 36.76 -3.17 7.00
CA VAL A 533 36.82 -1.82 6.38
C VAL A 533 36.02 -0.78 7.17
N THR A 534 34.83 -1.14 7.67
CA THR A 534 34.00 -0.27 8.52
C THR A 534 34.76 0.20 9.76
N SER A 535 35.45 -0.73 10.43
CA SER A 535 36.27 -0.41 11.61
C SER A 535 37.47 0.45 11.23
N ALA A 536 38.10 0.19 10.08
CA ALA A 536 39.22 0.98 9.60
C ALA A 536 38.83 2.45 9.33
N ILE A 537 37.71 2.68 8.64
CA ILE A 537 37.18 4.02 8.34
C ILE A 537 36.81 4.76 9.64
N ALA A 538 36.17 4.08 10.60
CA ALA A 538 35.78 4.69 11.87
C ALA A 538 36.99 5.21 12.67
N MET A 539 38.13 4.52 12.58
CA MET A 539 39.39 4.93 13.17
C MET A 539 40.15 5.99 12.35
N GLY A 540 39.57 6.51 11.27
CA GLY A 540 40.17 7.54 10.42
C GLY A 540 41.09 7.01 9.32
N GLY A 541 40.89 5.75 8.90
CA GLY A 541 41.49 5.19 7.69
C GLY A 541 40.76 5.68 6.43
N GLU A 542 41.51 5.89 5.36
CA GLU A 542 41.01 6.33 4.06
C GLU A 542 41.23 5.25 3.00
N ILE A 543 40.20 4.98 2.20
CA ILE A 543 40.29 4.02 1.08
C ILE A 543 41.12 4.64 -0.05
N HIS A 544 42.22 3.98 -0.43
CA HIS A 544 43.07 4.40 -1.54
C HIS A 544 43.73 3.18 -2.21
N ASP A 545 43.65 3.07 -3.55
CA ASP A 545 44.21 1.97 -4.37
C ASP A 545 43.89 0.56 -3.84
N GLY A 546 42.63 0.29 -3.46
CA GLY A 546 42.23 -1.04 -2.96
C GLY A 546 42.82 -1.39 -1.58
N GLY A 547 43.24 -0.40 -0.79
CA GLY A 547 43.69 -0.57 0.59
C GLY A 547 43.32 0.59 1.49
N ILE A 548 43.74 0.52 2.75
CA ILE A 548 43.50 1.58 3.75
C ILE A 548 44.80 2.33 4.03
N ARG A 549 44.75 3.66 3.95
CA ARG A 549 45.83 4.56 4.37
C ARG A 549 45.46 5.32 5.64
N TRP A 550 46.46 5.56 6.49
CA TRP A 550 46.31 6.23 7.78
C TRP A 550 46.93 7.62 7.71
N GLN A 551 46.24 8.58 7.07
CA GLN A 551 46.73 9.96 6.90
C GLN A 551 46.06 10.98 7.84
N SER A 552 45.06 10.56 8.62
CA SER A 552 44.36 11.45 9.55
C SER A 552 45.25 11.91 10.70
N ASP A 553 45.04 13.15 11.14
CA ASP A 553 45.67 13.80 12.30
C ASP A 553 45.09 13.33 13.66
N ARG A 554 44.24 12.29 13.64
CA ARG A 554 43.61 11.73 14.84
C ARG A 554 44.63 11.09 15.76
N THR A 555 44.52 11.43 17.04
CA THR A 555 45.23 10.80 18.15
C THR A 555 44.73 9.37 18.39
N PRO A 556 45.53 8.49 19.04
CA PRO A 556 45.10 7.14 19.40
C PRO A 556 43.75 7.10 20.15
N GLU A 557 43.51 8.07 21.03
CA GLU A 557 42.28 8.22 21.80
C GLU A 557 41.08 8.46 20.87
N GLU A 558 41.19 9.42 19.95
CA GLU A 558 40.13 9.75 18.99
C GLU A 558 39.83 8.59 18.02
N ARG A 559 40.84 7.78 17.69
CA ARG A 559 40.66 6.56 16.89
C ARG A 559 39.88 5.51 17.65
N ALA A 560 40.26 5.25 18.91
CA ALA A 560 39.56 4.31 19.78
C ALA A 560 38.10 4.75 20.01
N ASP A 561 37.89 6.04 20.29
CA ASP A 561 36.55 6.62 20.45
C ASP A 561 35.71 6.51 19.17
N GLY A 562 36.31 6.73 18.00
CA GLY A 562 35.64 6.56 16.71
C GLY A 562 35.16 5.12 16.48
N LEU A 563 36.00 4.13 16.75
CA LEU A 563 35.64 2.72 16.63
C LEU A 563 34.57 2.31 17.67
N LYS A 564 34.72 2.76 18.91
CA LYS A 564 33.73 2.55 19.97
C LYS A 564 32.37 3.11 19.60
N ALA A 565 32.34 4.31 19.04
CA ALA A 565 31.12 4.97 18.60
C ALA A 565 30.41 4.18 17.48
N ILE A 566 31.14 3.74 16.44
CA ILE A 566 30.51 2.97 15.34
C ILE A 566 30.00 1.62 15.82
N LEU A 567 30.73 0.92 16.70
CA LEU A 567 30.29 -0.36 17.26
C LEU A 567 29.01 -0.20 18.09
N ASN A 568 28.92 0.86 18.89
CA ASN A 568 27.71 1.16 19.65
C ASN A 568 26.53 1.57 18.76
N ALA A 569 26.79 2.33 17.68
CA ALA A 569 25.77 2.67 16.69
C ALA A 569 25.24 1.40 16.00
N ASN A 570 26.14 0.53 15.54
CA ASN A 570 25.77 -0.74 14.91
C ASN A 570 25.02 -1.67 15.88
N ALA A 571 25.41 -1.72 17.15
CA ALA A 571 24.66 -2.45 18.18
C ALA A 571 23.24 -1.89 18.34
N GLY A 572 23.09 -0.57 18.34
CA GLY A 572 21.79 0.12 18.41
C GLY A 572 20.90 -0.19 17.20
N GLU A 573 21.45 -0.11 15.99
CA GLU A 573 20.74 -0.43 14.74
C GLU A 573 20.30 -1.89 14.68
N ALA A 574 21.20 -2.83 14.99
CA ALA A 574 20.88 -4.26 14.99
C ALA A 574 19.74 -4.58 15.97
N SER A 575 19.86 -4.02 17.19
CA SER A 575 18.84 -4.11 18.23
C SER A 575 17.50 -3.49 17.79
N MET A 576 17.53 -2.38 17.06
CA MET A 576 16.34 -1.77 16.47
C MET A 576 15.66 -2.68 15.45
N MET A 577 16.43 -3.34 14.57
CA MET A 577 15.86 -4.26 13.57
C MET A 577 15.15 -5.45 14.23
N ALA A 578 15.74 -6.03 15.27
CA ALA A 578 15.09 -7.07 16.06
C ALA A 578 13.77 -6.60 16.70
N ARG A 579 13.73 -5.39 17.28
CA ARG A 579 12.49 -4.84 17.83
C ARG A 579 11.44 -4.55 16.76
N CYS A 580 11.86 -4.06 15.59
CA CYS A 580 10.96 -3.83 14.45
C CYS A 580 10.23 -5.11 14.02
N THR A 581 10.84 -6.29 14.18
CA THR A 581 10.22 -7.59 13.88
C THR A 581 9.58 -8.25 15.11
N GLY A 582 9.51 -7.53 16.24
CA GLY A 582 8.85 -7.98 17.46
C GLY A 582 9.69 -8.91 18.32
N LYS A 583 11.02 -8.89 18.18
CA LYS A 583 11.96 -9.71 18.94
C LYS A 583 12.68 -8.88 20.01
N THR A 584 12.84 -9.44 21.20
CA THR A 584 13.56 -8.85 22.35
C THR A 584 14.97 -9.43 22.53
N ARG A 585 15.40 -10.28 21.59
CA ARG A 585 16.77 -10.79 21.49
C ARG A 585 17.18 -10.80 20.02
N LEU A 586 18.36 -10.28 19.70
CA LEU A 586 18.85 -10.16 18.33
C LEU A 586 18.98 -11.51 17.63
N HIS A 587 19.52 -12.52 18.33
CA HIS A 587 19.63 -13.90 17.82
C HIS A 587 18.31 -14.65 17.70
N ASN A 588 17.18 -14.03 18.06
CA ASN A 588 15.86 -14.59 17.72
C ASN A 588 15.38 -14.12 16.34
N LEU A 589 16.14 -13.28 15.62
CA LEU A 589 15.85 -12.98 14.23
C LEU A 589 15.97 -14.25 13.39
N GLU A 590 15.05 -14.42 12.45
CA GLU A 590 14.97 -15.61 11.59
C GLU A 590 14.86 -15.19 10.11
N PRO A 591 15.15 -16.09 9.15
CA PRO A 591 15.04 -15.74 7.72
C PRO A 591 13.62 -15.33 7.31
N GLU A 592 12.60 -15.78 8.05
CA GLU A 592 11.19 -15.41 7.86
C GLU A 592 10.90 -13.94 8.15
N ASP A 593 11.74 -13.29 8.95
CA ASP A 593 11.68 -11.85 9.24
C ASP A 593 12.20 -11.00 8.05
N LEU A 594 12.74 -11.63 6.99
CA LEU A 594 13.32 -10.96 5.82
C LEU A 594 12.57 -11.27 4.53
N ARG A 595 12.61 -10.35 3.56
CA ARG A 595 12.21 -10.58 2.16
C ARG A 595 13.24 -10.04 1.19
N SER A 596 13.44 -10.79 0.11
CA SER A 596 14.31 -10.39 -0.98
C SER A 596 13.54 -9.53 -1.98
N VAL A 597 14.20 -8.50 -2.49
CA VAL A 597 13.68 -7.65 -3.57
C VAL A 597 14.09 -8.19 -4.95
N THR A 598 15.22 -8.90 -5.03
CA THR A 598 15.78 -9.42 -6.27
C THR A 598 15.86 -10.95 -6.27
N LEU A 599 15.75 -11.56 -7.46
CA LEU A 599 15.89 -13.00 -7.64
C LEU A 599 17.32 -13.49 -7.33
N ALA A 600 18.34 -12.70 -7.68
CA ALA A 600 19.74 -13.04 -7.40
C ALA A 600 20.00 -13.16 -5.90
N THR A 601 19.60 -12.14 -5.11
CA THR A 601 19.70 -12.19 -3.65
C THR A 601 18.87 -13.32 -3.07
N SER A 602 17.66 -13.54 -3.59
CA SER A 602 16.80 -14.63 -3.13
C SER A 602 17.42 -16.01 -3.34
N SER A 603 17.99 -16.26 -4.53
CA SER A 603 18.67 -17.53 -4.84
C SER A 603 19.90 -17.76 -3.96
N THR A 604 20.69 -16.72 -3.71
CA THR A 604 21.95 -16.79 -2.94
C THR A 604 21.70 -16.95 -1.44
N THR A 605 20.74 -16.21 -0.90
CA THR A 605 20.48 -16.15 0.55
C THR A 605 19.40 -17.12 1.02
N ARG A 606 18.66 -17.71 0.07
CA ARG A 606 17.45 -18.53 0.32
C ARG A 606 16.30 -17.77 0.99
N VAL A 607 16.37 -16.43 1.04
CA VAL A 607 15.28 -15.56 1.52
C VAL A 607 14.30 -15.28 0.38
N PRO A 608 12.98 -15.45 0.55
CA PRO A 608 12.03 -15.38 -0.55
C PRO A 608 11.71 -13.98 -1.07
N VAL A 609 11.48 -13.88 -2.38
CA VAL A 609 10.83 -12.70 -3.01
C VAL A 609 9.32 -12.82 -2.83
N PRO A 610 8.62 -11.77 -2.35
CA PRO A 610 7.15 -11.79 -2.25
C PRO A 610 6.49 -12.17 -3.58
N GLY A 611 5.55 -13.13 -3.54
CA GLY A 611 4.83 -13.60 -4.73
C GLY A 611 5.61 -14.57 -5.63
N HIS A 612 6.86 -14.90 -5.29
CA HIS A 612 7.63 -15.95 -5.95
C HIS A 612 8.01 -17.03 -4.93
N ASN A 613 7.71 -18.29 -5.25
CA ASN A 613 8.26 -19.40 -4.50
C ASN A 613 9.74 -19.53 -4.84
N VAL A 614 10.60 -19.53 -3.82
CA VAL A 614 12.01 -19.94 -3.97
C VAL A 614 12.02 -21.45 -4.08
N THR A 615 11.73 -21.95 -5.27
CA THR A 615 12.02 -23.33 -5.64
C THR A 615 12.78 -23.33 -6.95
N GLY A 616 13.95 -22.69 -6.91
CA GLY A 616 15.02 -23.03 -7.84
C GLY A 616 15.50 -24.45 -7.53
N GLN A 617 15.09 -25.40 -8.37
CA GLN A 617 15.71 -26.72 -8.62
C GLN A 617 15.95 -27.73 -7.48
N HIS A 618 15.65 -27.47 -6.21
CA HIS A 618 15.57 -28.52 -5.21
C HIS A 618 14.13 -28.69 -4.73
N GLY A 619 13.65 -29.93 -4.85
CA GLY A 619 12.24 -30.31 -4.77
C GLY A 619 11.59 -29.90 -3.45
N ALA A 620 10.25 -29.91 -3.49
CA ALA A 620 9.38 -29.75 -2.33
C ALA A 620 9.97 -30.39 -1.07
N LEU A 621 10.16 -29.57 -0.04
CA LEU A 621 10.27 -29.98 1.35
C LEU A 621 9.03 -29.48 2.08
#